data_AF-A0A1Y4BAZ5-F1
#
_entry.id   AF-A0A1Y4BAZ5-F1
#
_cell.length_a   1.000
_cell.length_b   1.000
_cell.length_c   1.000
_cell.angle_alpha   90.00
_cell.angle_beta   90.00
_cell.angle_gamma   90.00
#
_symmetry.space_group_name_H-M   'P 1'
#
loop_
_entity.id
_entity.type
_entity.pdbx_description
1 polymer ?
#
loop_
_entity_poly.entity_id
_entity_poly.type
_entity_poly.pdbx_seq_one_letter_code
_entity_poly.pdbx_strand_id
1 'polypeptide(L)'
;MRARVSYDDGQLLLELIDAPMEERTRILRDFRVGTLEVLVTNPHTLAESVSLHMSCHDAVYFEYSYNLVHLLQSKDRISRLGLPDDQYTQYHFMQSVFPGGEGEGWSLDRNIYERLGEKEQVMLDAIDHGVLESGSTDERDREIIFRGLFDDGENVNDDRRGQ
;
A
#
# COMPACT_ATOMS: atom_id res chain seq x y z
N MET A 1 -9.15 14.54 2.11
CA MET A 1 -8.70 14.84 0.72
C MET A 1 -9.79 14.41 -0.28
N ARG A 2 -9.94 15.01 -1.51
CA ARG A 2 -11.00 14.67 -2.53
C ARG A 2 -10.60 14.45 -4.05
N ALA A 3 -10.92 13.25 -4.58
CA ALA A 3 -10.82 12.59 -5.91
C ALA A 3 -11.75 11.30 -6.07
N ARG A 4 -12.63 11.28 -7.07
CA ARG A 4 -13.55 10.27 -7.69
C ARG A 4 -13.45 10.76 -9.12
N VAL A 5 -13.08 9.97 -10.11
CA VAL A 5 -12.92 10.57 -11.43
C VAL A 5 -14.18 10.38 -12.27
N SER A 6 -14.80 11.47 -12.72
CA SER A 6 -15.81 11.46 -13.80
C SER A 6 -15.19 11.97 -15.11
N TYR A 7 -15.87 11.74 -16.22
CA TYR A 7 -15.48 12.24 -17.54
C TYR A 7 -16.69 12.90 -18.21
N ASP A 8 -16.53 14.16 -18.62
CA ASP A 8 -17.47 14.90 -19.45
C ASP A 8 -16.67 15.51 -20.62
N ASP A 9 -17.13 15.33 -21.86
CA ASP A 9 -16.40 15.67 -23.11
C ASP A 9 -14.90 15.27 -23.16
N GLY A 10 -14.51 14.21 -22.45
CA GLY A 10 -13.14 13.68 -22.43
C GLY A 10 -12.22 14.24 -21.33
N GLN A 11 -12.76 14.92 -20.31
CA GLN A 11 -11.98 15.57 -19.24
C GLN A 11 -12.18 14.93 -17.85
N LEU A 12 -11.08 14.52 -17.18
CA LEU A 12 -11.05 13.91 -15.82
C LEU A 12 -11.55 14.89 -14.72
N LEU A 13 -12.40 14.43 -13.80
CA LEU A 13 -13.15 15.28 -12.85
C LEU A 13 -13.24 14.67 -11.41
N LEU A 14 -12.52 15.18 -10.39
CA LEU A 14 -12.14 14.49 -9.10
C LEU A 14 -13.00 14.78 -7.78
N GLU A 15 -13.76 13.83 -7.17
CA GLU A 15 -14.41 13.84 -5.78
C GLU A 15 -14.17 12.63 -4.74
N LEU A 16 -13.34 12.70 -3.66
CA LEU A 16 -12.93 11.49 -2.82
C LEU A 16 -13.93 11.27 -1.64
N ILE A 17 -13.64 10.28 -0.79
CA ILE A 17 -14.38 9.83 0.39
C ILE A 17 -14.00 10.63 1.65
N ASP A 18 -14.41 11.89 1.64
CA ASP A 18 -14.26 12.86 2.72
C ASP A 18 -15.59 13.65 2.85
N ALA A 19 -15.81 14.30 3.98
CA ALA A 19 -17.04 15.04 4.30
C ALA A 19 -18.31 14.12 4.39
N PRO A 20 -19.58 14.50 4.04
CA PRO A 20 -20.76 13.87 4.66
C PRO A 20 -21.06 12.39 4.36
N MET A 21 -21.80 11.77 5.28
CA MET A 21 -22.14 10.35 5.26
C MET A 21 -23.12 9.99 4.12
N GLU A 22 -24.07 10.86 3.80
CA GLU A 22 -25.02 10.69 2.68
C GLU A 22 -24.26 10.66 1.35
N GLU A 23 -23.32 11.61 1.17
CA GLU A 23 -22.52 11.73 -0.03
C GLU A 23 -21.57 10.55 -0.21
N ARG A 24 -20.85 10.13 0.85
CA ARG A 24 -20.06 8.89 0.83
C ARG A 24 -20.91 7.69 0.41
N THR A 25 -22.14 7.58 0.92
CA THR A 25 -23.04 6.47 0.59
C THR A 25 -23.46 6.49 -0.88
N ARG A 26 -23.72 7.67 -1.45
CA ARG A 26 -23.98 7.86 -2.88
C ARG A 26 -22.75 7.46 -3.73
N ILE A 27 -21.57 7.99 -3.42
CA ILE A 27 -20.32 7.68 -4.13
C ILE A 27 -20.07 6.16 -4.20
N LEU A 28 -20.20 5.47 -3.08
CA LEU A 28 -19.98 4.03 -2.98
C LEU A 28 -21.07 3.22 -3.70
N ARG A 29 -22.32 3.69 -3.71
CA ARG A 29 -23.40 3.08 -4.50
C ARG A 29 -23.08 3.19 -5.99
N ASP A 30 -22.76 4.39 -6.45
CA ASP A 30 -22.53 4.70 -7.85
C ASP A 30 -21.32 3.91 -8.42
N PHE A 31 -20.28 3.69 -7.61
CA PHE A 31 -19.16 2.79 -7.94
C PHE A 31 -19.63 1.33 -8.08
N ARG A 32 -20.36 0.81 -7.07
CA ARG A 32 -20.86 -0.57 -7.07
C ARG A 32 -21.79 -0.93 -8.22
N VAL A 33 -22.49 0.05 -8.79
CA VAL A 33 -23.39 -0.15 -9.96
C VAL A 33 -22.74 0.22 -11.30
N GLY A 34 -21.44 0.56 -11.31
CA GLY A 34 -20.69 0.87 -12.53
C GLY A 34 -20.98 2.26 -13.13
N THR A 35 -21.62 3.17 -12.39
CA THR A 35 -21.77 4.59 -12.83
C THR A 35 -20.48 5.39 -12.62
N LEU A 36 -19.56 4.88 -11.79
CA LEU A 36 -18.19 5.36 -11.68
C LEU A 36 -17.23 4.24 -12.03
N GLU A 37 -16.21 4.55 -12.80
CA GLU A 37 -15.13 3.60 -13.14
C GLU A 37 -13.97 3.68 -12.14
N VAL A 38 -13.73 4.84 -11.52
CA VAL A 38 -12.58 5.08 -10.64
C VAL A 38 -12.99 5.65 -9.29
N LEU A 39 -12.58 4.95 -8.22
CA LEU A 39 -12.72 5.38 -6.83
C LEU A 39 -11.34 5.63 -6.21
N VAL A 40 -11.06 6.87 -5.80
CA VAL A 40 -9.87 7.17 -4.98
C VAL A 40 -10.32 7.34 -3.53
N THR A 41 -9.65 6.65 -2.60
CA THR A 41 -9.95 6.66 -1.17
C THR A 41 -8.70 6.33 -0.38
N ASN A 42 -8.58 6.87 0.83
CA ASN A 42 -7.70 6.26 1.82
C ASN A 42 -8.38 4.96 2.31
N PRO A 43 -7.67 3.82 2.42
CA PRO A 43 -8.22 2.60 3.01
C PRO A 43 -8.85 2.82 4.40
N HIS A 44 -8.29 3.72 5.21
CA HIS A 44 -8.82 4.06 6.53
C HIS A 44 -10.11 4.89 6.51
N THR A 45 -10.47 5.53 5.39
CA THR A 45 -11.73 6.31 5.25
C THR A 45 -12.87 5.51 4.62
N LEU A 46 -12.59 4.31 4.09
CA LEU A 46 -13.62 3.31 3.81
C LEU A 46 -14.19 2.82 5.14
N ALA A 47 -15.45 3.17 5.42
CA ALA A 47 -16.12 2.77 6.66
C ALA A 47 -16.13 1.23 6.81
N GLU A 48 -16.03 0.73 8.04
CA GLU A 48 -15.84 -0.71 8.32
C GLU A 48 -16.93 -1.64 7.75
N SER A 49 -18.11 -1.10 7.45
CA SER A 49 -19.24 -1.80 6.84
C SER A 49 -19.26 -1.76 5.30
N VAL A 50 -18.28 -1.11 4.68
CA VAL A 50 -18.12 -1.02 3.22
C VAL A 50 -17.16 -2.09 2.76
N SER A 51 -17.65 -3.00 1.92
CA SER A 51 -16.81 -3.94 1.17
C SER A 51 -17.13 -3.83 -0.32
N LEU A 52 -16.10 -3.93 -1.14
CA LEU A 52 -16.12 -3.66 -2.59
C LEU A 52 -15.94 -4.93 -3.43
N HIS A 53 -15.82 -6.11 -2.79
CA HIS A 53 -15.62 -7.44 -3.38
C HIS A 53 -16.26 -7.64 -4.77
N MET A 54 -17.58 -7.55 -4.91
CA MET A 54 -18.25 -7.82 -6.20
C MET A 54 -18.04 -6.76 -7.30
N SER A 55 -17.32 -5.67 -7.02
CA SER A 55 -17.31 -4.45 -7.86
C SER A 55 -15.92 -3.87 -8.13
N CYS A 56 -14.86 -4.38 -7.48
CA CYS A 56 -13.50 -3.89 -7.64
C CYS A 56 -12.59 -5.05 -8.02
N HIS A 57 -12.05 -5.00 -9.23
CA HIS A 57 -11.19 -6.04 -9.80
C HIS A 57 -9.73 -5.60 -9.93
N ASP A 58 -9.46 -4.30 -9.94
CA ASP A 58 -8.11 -3.75 -10.05
C ASP A 58 -7.96 -2.64 -9.01
N ALA A 59 -6.92 -2.74 -8.18
CA ALA A 59 -6.63 -1.80 -7.11
C ALA A 59 -5.20 -1.26 -7.22
N VAL A 60 -5.06 0.07 -7.17
CA VAL A 60 -3.78 0.76 -7.34
C VAL A 60 -3.40 1.48 -6.05
N TYR A 61 -2.33 1.02 -5.41
CA TYR A 61 -1.71 1.65 -4.25
C TYR A 61 -0.71 2.70 -4.72
N PHE A 62 -1.08 3.98 -4.61
CA PHE A 62 -0.19 5.12 -4.85
C PHE A 62 0.84 5.30 -3.73
N GLU A 63 0.43 5.07 -2.47
CA GLU A 63 1.27 5.14 -1.28
C GLU A 63 0.88 4.00 -0.34
N TYR A 64 1.85 3.42 0.37
CA TYR A 64 1.62 2.38 1.37
C TYR A 64 2.68 2.42 2.48
N SER A 65 2.29 2.00 3.69
CA SER A 65 3.16 1.97 4.87
C SER A 65 3.65 0.56 5.16
N TYR A 66 4.78 0.42 5.85
CA TYR A 66 5.32 -0.86 6.35
C TYR A 66 4.48 -1.57 7.43
N ASN A 67 3.32 -1.02 7.80
CA ASN A 67 2.37 -1.68 8.67
C ASN A 67 1.53 -2.69 7.89
N LEU A 68 1.88 -3.98 8.04
CA LEU A 68 1.16 -5.10 7.43
C LEU A 68 -0.34 -5.09 7.75
N VAL A 69 -0.73 -4.77 8.98
CA VAL A 69 -2.14 -4.79 9.40
C VAL A 69 -2.95 -3.81 8.57
N HIS A 70 -2.40 -2.63 8.26
CA HIS A 70 -3.06 -1.64 7.40
C HIS A 70 -3.21 -2.14 5.96
N LEU A 71 -2.19 -2.81 5.41
CA LEU A 71 -2.26 -3.41 4.07
C LEU A 71 -3.31 -4.53 4.01
N LEU A 72 -3.31 -5.46 4.97
CA LEU A 72 -4.26 -6.57 5.03
C LEU A 72 -5.70 -6.07 5.22
N GLN A 73 -5.91 -5.10 6.11
CA GLN A 73 -7.22 -4.44 6.27
C GLN A 73 -7.68 -3.76 4.97
N SER A 74 -6.77 -3.16 4.20
CA SER A 74 -7.09 -2.62 2.88
C SER A 74 -7.46 -3.70 1.88
N LYS A 75 -6.69 -4.81 1.84
CA LYS A 75 -6.93 -5.94 0.93
C LYS A 75 -8.32 -6.55 1.19
N ASP A 76 -8.71 -6.79 2.45
CA ASP A 76 -10.04 -7.32 2.83
C ASP A 76 -11.23 -6.45 2.38
N ARG A 77 -11.04 -5.13 2.21
CA ARG A 77 -12.10 -4.26 1.65
C ARG A 77 -12.33 -4.51 0.16
N ILE A 78 -11.31 -4.99 -0.56
CA ILE A 78 -11.29 -5.16 -2.01
C ILE A 78 -11.56 -6.63 -2.38
N SER A 79 -10.82 -7.58 -1.81
CA SER A 79 -11.13 -9.01 -1.88
C SER A 79 -11.24 -9.56 -0.46
N ARG A 80 -12.40 -10.08 -0.09
CA ARG A 80 -12.53 -10.78 1.20
C ARG A 80 -11.86 -12.14 1.06
N LEU A 81 -10.93 -12.45 1.98
CA LEU A 81 -10.35 -13.78 2.10
C LEU A 81 -11.46 -14.82 2.31
N GLY A 82 -11.59 -15.79 1.38
CA GLY A 82 -12.62 -16.83 1.40
C GLY A 82 -13.79 -16.67 0.41
N LEU A 83 -13.63 -15.87 -0.66
CA LEU A 83 -14.51 -15.89 -1.83
C LEU A 83 -14.10 -17.01 -2.82
N PRO A 84 -15.00 -17.47 -3.71
CA PRO A 84 -14.72 -18.56 -4.66
C PRO A 84 -13.59 -18.25 -5.65
N ASP A 85 -12.99 -19.32 -6.19
CA ASP A 85 -11.78 -19.30 -7.04
C ASP A 85 -11.93 -18.53 -8.38
N ASP A 86 -13.12 -18.04 -8.71
CA ASP A 86 -13.45 -17.35 -9.97
C ASP A 86 -13.34 -15.81 -9.87
N GLN A 87 -13.10 -15.25 -8.68
CA GLN A 87 -13.07 -13.80 -8.47
C GLN A 87 -11.69 -13.18 -8.75
N TYR A 88 -11.49 -12.70 -9.98
CA TYR A 88 -10.29 -11.96 -10.39
C TYR A 88 -10.14 -10.64 -9.60
N THR A 89 -8.99 -10.46 -8.95
CA THR A 89 -8.56 -9.20 -8.31
C THR A 89 -7.05 -9.00 -8.50
N GLN A 90 -6.63 -7.84 -8.99
CA GLN A 90 -5.22 -7.44 -9.12
C GLN A 90 -4.88 -6.30 -8.17
N TYR A 91 -3.63 -6.32 -7.68
CA TYR A 91 -3.07 -5.29 -6.82
C TYR A 91 -1.80 -4.72 -7.44
N HIS A 92 -1.85 -3.44 -7.81
CA HIS A 92 -0.73 -2.70 -8.38
C HIS A 92 -0.15 -1.76 -7.33
N PHE A 93 1.16 -1.85 -7.09
CA PHE A 93 1.88 -0.99 -6.15
C PHE A 93 2.76 -0.04 -6.95
N MET A 94 2.56 1.27 -6.80
CA MET A 94 3.45 2.26 -7.41
C MET A 94 4.78 2.30 -6.65
N GLN A 95 5.87 2.50 -7.38
CA GLN A 95 7.22 2.58 -6.81
C GLN A 95 7.99 3.75 -7.43
N SER A 96 8.52 4.61 -6.57
CA SER A 96 9.41 5.70 -6.92
C SER A 96 10.84 5.16 -6.98
N VAL A 97 11.54 5.36 -8.09
CA VAL A 97 12.92 4.93 -8.28
C VAL A 97 13.83 6.16 -8.39
N PHE A 98 14.83 6.21 -7.52
CA PHE A 98 15.83 7.28 -7.43
C PHE A 98 17.18 6.78 -7.99
N PRO A 99 18.00 7.65 -8.59
CA PRO A 99 19.36 7.26 -8.98
C PRO A 99 20.20 6.87 -7.76
N GLY A 100 20.75 5.64 -7.74
CA GLY A 100 21.69 5.18 -6.72
C GLY A 100 23.16 5.37 -7.10
N GLY A 101 24.06 5.28 -6.12
CA GLY A 101 25.51 5.54 -6.29
C GLY A 101 26.22 4.64 -7.31
N GLU A 102 25.78 3.39 -7.48
CA GLU A 102 26.37 2.41 -8.42
C GLU A 102 25.35 1.80 -9.40
N GLY A 103 24.57 2.64 -10.08
CA GLY A 103 23.88 2.27 -11.32
C GLY A 103 22.60 1.45 -11.21
N GLU A 104 22.35 0.76 -10.09
CA GLU A 104 21.00 0.28 -9.74
C GLU A 104 20.20 1.42 -9.09
N GLY A 105 18.93 1.57 -9.47
CA GLY A 105 18.04 2.58 -8.91
C GLY A 105 17.53 2.16 -7.53
N TRP A 106 17.63 3.04 -6.55
CA TRP A 106 17.14 2.81 -5.19
C TRP A 106 15.66 3.17 -5.06
N SER A 107 14.88 2.41 -4.28
CA SER A 107 13.46 2.68 -4.06
C SER A 107 13.04 2.34 -2.63
N LEU A 108 12.61 3.37 -1.89
CA LEU A 108 11.98 3.20 -0.58
C LEU A 108 10.73 2.31 -0.68
N ASP A 109 9.92 2.52 -1.71
CA ASP A 109 8.66 1.82 -1.93
C ASP A 109 8.90 0.32 -2.17
N ARG A 110 9.96 -0.03 -2.90
CA ARG A 110 10.43 -1.43 -3.05
C ARG A 110 10.83 -2.03 -1.71
N ASN A 111 11.65 -1.35 -0.91
CA ASN A 111 12.07 -1.86 0.40
C ASN A 111 10.87 -2.05 1.36
N ILE A 112 9.89 -1.14 1.33
CA ILE A 112 8.64 -1.27 2.09
C ILE A 112 7.84 -2.49 1.60
N TYR A 113 7.74 -2.70 0.28
CA TYR A 113 7.01 -3.82 -0.31
C TYR A 113 7.62 -5.18 0.05
N GLU A 114 8.94 -5.32 -0.11
CA GLU A 114 9.68 -6.52 0.26
C GLU A 114 9.50 -6.82 1.77
N ARG A 115 9.63 -5.80 2.63
CA ARG A 115 9.41 -5.92 4.08
C ARG A 115 7.97 -6.31 4.46
N LEU A 116 6.97 -5.83 3.72
CA LEU A 116 5.57 -6.22 3.92
C LEU A 116 5.35 -7.69 3.56
N GLY A 117 5.93 -8.18 2.46
CA GLY A 117 5.87 -9.59 2.07
C GLY A 117 6.50 -10.52 3.12
N GLU A 118 7.68 -10.16 3.65
CA GLU A 118 8.32 -10.91 4.75
C GLU A 118 7.41 -10.99 5.99
N LYS A 119 6.74 -9.88 6.36
CA LYS A 119 5.82 -9.85 7.50
C LYS A 119 4.53 -10.64 7.22
N GLU A 120 4.03 -10.64 5.97
CA GLU A 120 2.87 -11.45 5.56
C GLU A 120 3.19 -12.94 5.67
N GLN A 121 4.38 -13.37 5.24
CA GLN A 121 4.83 -14.76 5.37
C GLN A 121 4.96 -15.20 6.83
N VAL A 122 5.65 -14.43 7.69
CA VAL A 122 5.77 -14.72 9.13
C VAL A 122 4.39 -14.85 9.81
N MET A 123 3.41 -14.04 9.39
CA MET A 123 2.04 -14.13 9.91
C MET A 123 1.35 -15.43 9.45
N LEU A 124 1.50 -15.82 8.18
CA LEU A 124 0.95 -17.09 7.66
C LEU A 124 1.59 -18.30 8.34
N ASP A 125 2.92 -18.31 8.47
CA ASP A 125 3.66 -19.38 9.13
C ASP A 125 3.25 -19.53 10.60
N ALA A 126 3.03 -18.42 11.31
CA ALA A 126 2.53 -18.45 12.70
C ALA A 126 1.10 -19.02 12.82
N ILE A 127 0.25 -18.79 11.80
CA ILE A 127 -1.11 -19.35 11.74
C ILE A 127 -1.06 -20.86 11.46
N ASP A 128 -0.32 -21.29 10.45
CA ASP A 128 -0.26 -22.69 10.01
C ASP A 128 0.42 -23.61 11.05
N HIS A 129 1.46 -23.11 11.72
CA HIS A 129 2.16 -23.87 12.77
C HIS A 129 1.52 -23.70 14.17
N GLY A 130 0.59 -22.75 14.34
CA GLY A 130 -0.07 -22.47 15.62
C GLY A 130 0.86 -21.94 16.72
N VAL A 131 1.99 -21.35 16.36
CA VAL A 131 3.01 -20.82 17.27
C VAL A 131 3.20 -19.34 16.99
N LEU A 132 3.17 -18.51 18.05
CA LEU A 132 3.47 -17.09 17.93
C LEU A 132 4.98 -16.89 17.75
N GLU A 133 5.39 -16.54 16.53
CA GLU A 133 6.75 -16.05 16.29
C GLU A 133 6.96 -14.65 16.87
N SER A 134 8.20 -14.34 17.23
CA SER A 134 8.56 -13.00 17.68
C SER A 134 8.52 -12.01 16.51
N GLY A 135 7.52 -11.14 16.50
CA GLY A 135 7.41 -10.06 15.52
C GLY A 135 8.61 -9.10 15.57
N SER A 136 8.86 -8.43 14.45
CA SER A 136 9.90 -7.40 14.34
C SER A 136 9.56 -6.15 15.15
N THR A 137 10.59 -5.42 15.58
CA THR A 137 10.44 -4.11 16.21
C THR A 137 10.33 -3.00 15.16
N ASP A 138 9.66 -1.90 15.50
CA ASP A 138 9.57 -0.71 14.63
C ASP A 138 10.97 -0.20 14.21
N GLU A 139 11.95 -0.30 15.12
CA GLU A 139 13.32 0.13 14.83
C GLU A 139 14.00 -0.79 13.82
N ARG A 140 13.84 -2.11 13.96
CA ARG A 140 14.40 -3.07 13.00
C ARG A 140 13.74 -2.97 11.63
N ASP A 141 12.43 -2.70 11.59
CA ASP A 141 11.73 -2.45 10.33
C ASP A 141 12.29 -1.19 9.64
N ARG A 142 12.54 -0.10 10.38
CA ARG A 142 13.17 1.12 9.83
C ARG A 142 14.56 0.87 9.26
N GLU A 143 15.43 0.17 9.99
CA GLU A 143 16.78 -0.19 9.53
C GLU A 143 16.73 -0.93 8.18
N ILE A 144 15.81 -1.89 8.02
CA ILE A 144 15.66 -2.66 6.79
C ILE A 144 15.12 -1.76 5.66
N ILE A 145 14.11 -0.95 5.95
CA ILE A 145 13.42 -0.12 4.95
C ILE A 145 14.32 1.01 4.42
N PHE A 146 15.11 1.64 5.29
CA PHE A 146 16.02 2.74 4.91
C PHE A 146 17.41 2.26 4.45
N ARG A 147 17.64 0.96 4.36
CA ARG A 147 18.90 0.39 3.83
C ARG A 147 19.18 0.91 2.41
N GLY A 148 20.41 1.30 2.14
CA GLY A 148 20.81 1.92 0.87
C GLY A 148 20.51 3.42 0.74
N LEU A 149 19.85 4.06 1.73
CA LEU A 149 19.62 5.51 1.71
C LEU A 149 20.80 6.31 2.29
N PHE A 150 21.54 5.73 3.25
CA PHE A 150 22.59 6.42 4.01
C PHE A 150 23.99 5.83 3.81
N ASP A 151 24.12 4.80 2.96
CA ASP A 151 25.33 3.97 2.86
C ASP A 151 26.52 4.73 2.21
N ASP A 152 26.28 5.87 1.55
CA ASP A 152 27.28 6.73 0.92
C ASP A 152 28.00 7.72 1.90
N GLY A 153 27.72 7.64 3.21
CA GLY A 153 28.11 8.68 4.19
C GLY A 153 29.46 8.55 4.89
N GLU A 154 29.99 7.34 5.12
CA GLU A 154 31.16 7.11 6.00
C GLU A 154 32.46 6.82 5.24
N ASN A 155 32.99 7.81 4.52
CA ASN A 155 34.37 7.80 4.03
C ASN A 155 35.00 9.22 4.03
N VAL A 156 35.13 9.83 5.21
CA VAL A 156 35.85 11.10 5.40
C VAL A 156 37.05 10.92 6.36
N ASN A 157 38.10 10.30 5.82
CA ASN A 157 39.52 10.49 6.16
C ASN A 157 39.91 10.58 7.66
N ASP A 158 40.12 9.43 8.31
CA ASP A 158 41.09 9.33 9.42
C ASP A 158 42.47 8.90 8.88
N ASP A 159 43.17 9.79 8.17
CA ASP A 159 44.56 9.56 7.76
C ASP A 159 45.39 10.85 7.65
N ARG A 160 45.36 11.69 8.70
CA ARG A 160 46.28 12.84 8.86
C ARG A 160 46.71 13.08 10.31
N ARG A 161 47.29 12.05 10.96
CA ARG A 161 48.17 12.21 12.14
C ARG A 161 49.36 11.26 12.04
N GLY A 162 50.30 11.58 11.12
CA GLY A 162 51.40 10.68 10.76
C GLY A 162 52.61 11.34 10.08
N GLN A 163 52.92 12.60 10.40
CA GLN A 163 54.21 13.27 10.14
C GLN A 163 54.31 14.58 10.93
#